data_AF-A0AAD3ZEY5-F1
#
_entry.id   AF-A0AAD3ZEY5-F1
#
_cell.length_a   1.000
_cell.length_b   1.000
_cell.length_c   1.000
_cell.angle_alpha   90.00
_cell.angle_beta   90.00
_cell.angle_gamma   90.00
#
_symmetry.space_group_name_H-M   'P 1'
#
loop_
_entity.id
_entity.type
_entity.pdbx_description
1 polymer ?
#
loop_
_entity_poly.entity_id
_entity_poly.type
_entity_poly.pdbx_seq_one_letter_code
_entity_poly.pdbx_strand_id
1 'polypeptide(L)'
;MQYYTATVGEAFIYHLIGTRTYEDLDRWKKDIIQCANVLTEFLETGAVKFKRCHKFRDLHGAVGQTRRSYIDYRTSYGISRGTVEEYKHRFQHFLSHLEDTDIHDVRLITRQVLMNYANQLGFCTPYVRHRNLSVLKGYFGYLYDQGLTETDCSQMVPKDKYVRQPKLPSTYTKEEVEALIASVDRSSPKGKRDYAMILITVFCKPIFPVFAHSVCSRLPGNFMVDFSLANS
;
A
#
# COMPACT_ATOMS: atom_id res chain seq x y z
N MET A 1 5.68 -18.86 -32.85
CA MET A 1 5.65 -18.38 -31.46
C MET A 1 4.81 -19.36 -30.66
N GLN A 2 5.40 -20.03 -29.65
CA GLN A 2 4.62 -20.86 -28.73
C GLN A 2 3.88 -19.95 -27.76
N TYR A 3 2.56 -20.08 -27.71
CA TYR A 3 1.72 -19.37 -26.75
C TYR A 3 1.77 -20.08 -25.40
N TYR A 4 1.79 -19.32 -24.31
CA TYR A 4 1.69 -19.87 -22.97
C TYR A 4 0.29 -20.48 -22.75
N THR A 5 0.23 -21.70 -22.25
CA THR A 5 -1.00 -22.40 -21.83
C THR A 5 -0.86 -22.88 -20.39
N ALA A 6 -1.98 -23.18 -19.72
CA ALA A 6 -1.98 -23.71 -18.35
C ALA A 6 -1.09 -24.96 -18.20
N THR A 7 -1.12 -25.85 -19.19
CA THR A 7 -0.29 -27.07 -19.24
C THR A 7 1.21 -26.77 -19.31
N VAL A 8 1.62 -25.72 -20.02
CA VAL A 8 3.01 -25.25 -20.05
C VAL A 8 3.40 -24.65 -18.70
N GLY A 9 2.49 -23.92 -18.06
CA GLY A 9 2.65 -23.40 -16.71
C GLY A 9 2.88 -24.48 -15.67
N GLU A 10 2.04 -25.52 -15.67
CA GLU A 10 2.17 -26.68 -14.78
C GLU A 10 3.49 -27.42 -15.00
N ALA A 11 3.83 -27.74 -16.26
CA ALA A 11 5.08 -28.42 -16.59
C ALA A 11 6.31 -27.62 -16.12
N PHE A 12 6.27 -26.29 -16.28
CA PHE A 12 7.31 -25.40 -15.77
C PHE A 12 7.41 -25.42 -14.24
N ILE A 13 6.27 -25.41 -13.53
CA ILE A 13 6.24 -25.50 -12.06
C ILE A 13 6.81 -26.84 -11.61
N TYR A 14 6.39 -27.96 -12.19
CA TYR A 14 6.94 -29.29 -11.87
C TYR A 14 8.44 -29.37 -12.11
N HIS A 15 8.93 -28.79 -13.21
CA HIS A 15 10.36 -28.71 -13.49
C HIS A 15 11.12 -27.87 -12.44
N LEU A 16 10.53 -26.76 -11.99
CA LEU A 16 11.14 -25.86 -11.01
C LEU A 16 11.17 -26.45 -9.59
N ILE A 17 10.14 -27.22 -9.22
CA ILE A 17 10.04 -27.96 -7.96
C ILE A 17 11.02 -29.15 -7.97
N GLY A 18 11.10 -29.87 -9.09
CA GLY A 18 11.95 -31.04 -9.25
C GLY A 18 11.54 -32.17 -8.30
N THR A 19 12.51 -32.72 -7.55
CA THR A 19 12.28 -33.78 -6.55
C THR A 19 12.05 -33.26 -5.13
N ARG A 20 12.04 -31.93 -4.93
CA ARG A 20 11.87 -31.30 -3.61
C ARG A 20 10.40 -31.07 -3.29
N THR A 21 10.06 -30.96 -2.02
CA THR A 21 8.72 -30.48 -1.65
C THR A 21 8.62 -28.98 -1.84
N TYR A 22 7.41 -28.43 -2.00
CA TYR A 22 7.21 -26.98 -2.11
C TYR A 22 7.76 -26.22 -0.89
N GLU A 23 7.71 -26.84 0.29
CA GLU A 23 8.12 -26.24 1.56
C GLU A 23 9.63 -26.00 1.62
N ASP A 24 10.42 -26.89 1.01
CA ASP A 24 11.89 -26.84 0.99
C ASP A 24 12.48 -25.94 -0.11
N LEU A 25 11.63 -25.28 -0.91
CA LEU A 25 12.09 -24.42 -1.98
C LEU A 25 12.58 -23.07 -1.47
N ASP A 26 13.64 -22.56 -2.11
CA ASP A 26 14.11 -21.20 -1.94
C ASP A 26 12.98 -20.20 -2.21
N ARG A 27 13.01 -19.06 -1.50
CA ARG A 27 12.00 -18.00 -1.61
C ARG A 27 11.79 -17.53 -3.04
N TRP A 28 12.86 -17.36 -3.83
CA TRP A 28 12.77 -16.90 -5.22
C TRP A 28 12.06 -17.91 -6.14
N LYS A 29 12.22 -19.23 -5.91
CA LYS A 29 11.50 -20.26 -6.66
C LYS A 29 10.01 -20.23 -6.33
N LYS A 30 9.67 -20.07 -5.05
CA LYS A 30 8.27 -19.89 -4.61
C LYS A 30 7.63 -18.65 -5.27
N ASP A 31 8.37 -17.55 -5.38
CA ASP A 31 7.91 -16.35 -6.08
C ASP A 31 7.65 -16.59 -7.57
N ILE A 32 8.51 -17.33 -8.26
CA ILE A 32 8.33 -17.68 -9.68
C ILE A 32 7.12 -18.59 -9.87
N ILE A 33 6.95 -19.62 -9.03
CA ILE A 33 5.78 -20.51 -9.05
C ILE A 33 4.49 -19.70 -8.84
N GLN A 34 4.51 -18.74 -7.92
CA GLN A 34 3.36 -17.86 -7.70
C GLN A 34 3.04 -17.00 -8.93
N CYS A 35 4.06 -16.43 -9.59
CA CYS A 35 3.85 -15.68 -10.83
C CYS A 35 3.25 -16.54 -11.93
N ALA A 36 3.72 -17.78 -12.09
CA ALA A 36 3.16 -18.74 -13.05
C ALA A 36 1.69 -19.06 -12.73
N ASN A 37 1.36 -19.38 -11.47
CA ASN A 37 -0.01 -19.65 -11.05
C ASN A 37 -0.97 -18.48 -11.27
N VAL A 38 -0.53 -17.25 -10.96
CA VAL A 38 -1.33 -16.04 -11.18
C VAL A 38 -1.57 -15.80 -12.67
N LEU A 39 -0.56 -16.06 -13.50
CA LEU A 39 -0.68 -15.90 -14.95
C LEU A 39 -1.62 -16.95 -15.55
N THR A 40 -1.55 -18.21 -15.09
CA THR A 40 -2.50 -19.27 -15.45
C THR A 40 -3.93 -18.89 -15.05
N GLU A 41 -4.14 -18.48 -13.78
CA GLU A 41 -5.46 -18.09 -13.28
C GLU A 41 -6.06 -16.93 -14.09
N PHE A 42 -5.25 -15.93 -14.43
CA PHE A 42 -5.70 -14.78 -15.22
C PHE A 42 -6.08 -15.18 -16.65
N LEU A 43 -5.30 -16.05 -17.30
CA LEU A 43 -5.58 -16.50 -18.66
C LEU A 43 -6.83 -17.39 -18.74
N GLU A 44 -7.06 -18.23 -17.74
CA GLU A 44 -8.22 -19.14 -17.71
C GLU A 44 -9.51 -18.43 -17.29
N THR A 45 -9.45 -17.53 -16.33
CA THR A 45 -10.66 -16.97 -15.69
C THR A 45 -10.90 -15.49 -16.01
N GLY A 46 -9.93 -14.81 -16.61
CA GLY A 46 -9.98 -13.36 -16.85
C GLY A 46 -9.84 -12.51 -15.58
N ALA A 47 -9.59 -13.12 -14.43
CA ALA A 47 -9.46 -12.45 -13.14
C ALA A 47 -8.39 -13.12 -12.28
N VAL A 48 -7.82 -12.39 -11.32
CA VAL A 48 -6.92 -12.95 -10.30
C VAL A 48 -7.62 -12.84 -8.95
N LYS A 49 -8.09 -13.96 -8.41
CA LYS A 49 -8.78 -14.00 -7.11
C LYS A 49 -7.78 -14.03 -5.97
N PHE A 50 -6.60 -14.62 -6.17
CA PHE A 50 -5.59 -14.75 -5.13
C PHE A 50 -4.61 -13.58 -5.13
N LYS A 51 -4.87 -12.58 -4.27
CA LYS A 51 -3.80 -11.69 -3.79
C LYS A 51 -2.91 -12.51 -2.85
N ARG A 52 -1.58 -12.36 -2.95
CA ARG A 52 -0.63 -12.97 -2.01
C ARG A 52 -1.14 -12.77 -0.58
N CYS A 53 -1.54 -13.85 0.08
CA CYS A 53 -1.68 -13.86 1.52
C CYS A 53 -0.27 -14.09 2.03
N HIS A 54 0.37 -13.06 2.59
CA HIS A 54 1.57 -13.30 3.35
C HIS A 54 1.19 -14.20 4.51
N LYS A 55 1.70 -15.44 4.52
CA LYS A 55 1.60 -16.30 5.70
C LYS A 55 2.26 -15.52 6.84
N PHE A 56 1.47 -14.97 7.74
CA PHE A 56 1.98 -14.41 8.98
C PHE A 56 2.63 -15.55 9.74
N ARG A 57 3.92 -15.43 10.00
CA ARG A 57 4.54 -16.31 11.00
C ARG A 57 4.05 -15.84 12.35
N ASP A 58 3.49 -16.76 13.13
CA ASP A 58 3.28 -16.52 14.54
C ASP A 58 4.66 -16.35 15.18
N LEU A 59 4.86 -15.15 15.70
CA LEU A 59 6.14 -14.73 16.24
C LEU A 59 6.14 -15.05 17.72
N HIS A 60 6.97 -16.02 18.08
CA HIS A 60 7.28 -16.36 19.46
C HIS A 60 8.52 -15.58 19.93
N GLY A 61 8.59 -15.28 21.23
CA GLY A 61 9.73 -14.60 21.84
C GLY A 61 9.49 -13.14 22.23
N ALA A 62 10.50 -12.52 22.86
CA ALA A 62 10.41 -11.18 23.44
C ALA A 62 10.10 -10.10 22.40
N VAL A 63 10.71 -10.17 21.21
CA VAL A 63 10.45 -9.21 20.11
C VAL A 63 9.03 -9.34 19.55
N GLY A 64 8.48 -10.56 19.52
CA GLY A 64 7.11 -10.80 19.09
C GLY A 64 6.09 -10.14 20.04
N GLN A 65 6.38 -10.18 21.34
CA GLN A 65 5.54 -9.58 22.38
C GLN A 65 5.58 -8.05 22.33
N THR A 66 6.76 -7.45 22.19
CA THR A 66 6.90 -5.98 22.10
C THR A 66 6.24 -5.42 20.83
N ARG A 67 6.29 -6.14 19.70
CA ARG A 67 5.50 -5.83 18.51
C ARG A 67 3.99 -5.82 18.82
N ARG A 68 3.49 -6.85 19.51
CA ARG A 68 2.07 -6.96 19.85
C ARG A 68 1.63 -5.78 20.72
N SER A 69 2.40 -5.46 21.76
CA SER A 69 2.14 -4.29 22.62
C SER A 69 2.10 -2.99 21.82
N TYR A 70 3.00 -2.80 20.84
CA TYR A 70 2.96 -1.62 19.97
C TYR A 70 1.71 -1.57 19.07
N ILE A 71 1.29 -2.71 18.50
CA ILE A 71 0.08 -2.77 17.68
C ILE A 71 -1.14 -2.45 18.53
N ASP A 72 -1.23 -3.02 19.74
CA ASP A 72 -2.34 -2.76 20.67
C ASP A 72 -2.35 -1.28 21.10
N TYR A 73 -1.17 -0.72 21.41
CA TYR A 73 -0.98 0.71 21.66
C TYR A 73 -1.48 1.56 20.49
N ARG A 74 -1.11 1.25 19.24
CA ARG A 74 -1.57 2.04 18.08
C ARG A 74 -3.05 1.84 17.80
N THR A 75 -3.60 0.67 18.10
CA THR A 75 -5.02 0.35 17.94
C THR A 75 -5.89 1.16 18.90
N SER A 76 -5.41 1.47 20.12
CA SER A 76 -6.14 2.32 21.05
C SER A 76 -6.32 3.77 20.56
N TYR A 77 -5.45 4.25 19.65
CA TYR A 77 -5.62 5.54 18.95
C TYR A 77 -6.57 5.49 17.74
N GLY A 78 -7.27 4.37 17.53
CA GLY A 78 -8.32 4.28 16.50
C GLY A 78 -7.81 4.15 15.06
N ILE A 79 -6.63 3.53 14.86
CA ILE A 79 -6.16 3.24 13.49
C ILE A 79 -7.06 2.21 12.79
N SER A 80 -7.20 2.33 11.46
CA SER A 80 -8.05 1.43 10.68
C SER A 80 -7.53 -0.02 10.69
N ARG A 81 -8.42 -1.00 10.50
CA ARG A 81 -8.05 -2.41 10.34
C ARG A 81 -7.01 -2.62 9.21
N GLY A 82 -7.14 -1.88 8.12
CA GLY A 82 -6.18 -1.92 7.01
C GLY A 82 -4.79 -1.42 7.42
N THR A 83 -4.72 -0.40 8.27
CA THR A 83 -3.45 0.13 8.81
C THR A 83 -2.81 -0.86 9.79
N VAL A 84 -3.60 -1.52 10.64
CA VAL A 84 -3.12 -2.59 11.53
C VAL A 84 -2.49 -3.72 10.72
N GLU A 85 -3.17 -4.15 9.66
CA GLU A 85 -2.69 -5.24 8.81
C GLU A 85 -1.42 -4.84 8.04
N GLU A 86 -1.35 -3.59 7.57
CA GLU A 86 -0.12 -3.03 7.00
C GLU A 86 1.03 -3.08 8.02
N TYR A 87 0.79 -2.69 9.27
CA TYR A 87 1.82 -2.68 10.31
C TYR A 87 2.33 -4.08 10.58
N LYS A 88 1.44 -5.06 10.79
CA LYS A 88 1.81 -6.46 10.97
C LYS A 88 2.69 -6.94 9.82
N HIS A 89 2.30 -6.63 8.58
CA HIS A 89 3.04 -7.04 7.39
C HIS A 89 4.45 -6.42 7.35
N ARG A 90 4.60 -5.14 7.68
CA ARG A 90 5.91 -4.47 7.76
C ARG A 90 6.78 -5.07 8.86
N PHE A 91 6.20 -5.36 10.02
CA PHE A 91 6.93 -6.01 11.11
C PHE A 91 7.40 -7.40 10.77
N GLN A 92 6.61 -8.19 10.05
CA GLN A 92 7.02 -9.53 9.64
C GLN A 92 8.32 -9.50 8.84
N HIS A 93 8.46 -8.56 7.91
CA HIS A 93 9.69 -8.42 7.12
C HIS A 93 10.90 -8.07 8.00
N PHE A 94 10.72 -7.14 8.95
CA PHE A 94 11.77 -6.77 9.90
C PHE A 94 12.14 -7.93 10.83
N LEU A 95 11.16 -8.71 11.28
CA LEU A 95 11.41 -9.83 12.19
C LEU A 95 12.12 -10.99 11.50
N SER A 96 11.81 -11.26 10.23
CA SER A 96 12.60 -12.22 9.45
C SER A 96 14.07 -11.78 9.34
N HIS A 97 14.35 -10.47 9.19
CA HIS A 97 15.73 -9.98 9.21
C HIS A 97 16.41 -10.15 10.58
N LEU A 98 15.66 -10.01 11.68
CA LEU A 98 16.20 -10.27 13.02
C LEU A 98 16.47 -11.77 13.25
N GLU A 99 15.59 -12.66 12.78
CA GLU A 99 15.80 -14.11 12.79
C GLU A 99 17.07 -14.49 12.00
N ASP A 100 17.25 -13.92 10.81
CA ASP A 100 18.41 -14.17 9.95
C ASP A 100 19.73 -13.66 10.56
N THR A 101 19.66 -12.75 11.53
CA THR A 101 20.82 -12.18 12.25
C THR A 101 20.96 -12.70 13.69
N ASP A 102 20.14 -13.68 14.08
CA ASP A 102 20.10 -14.30 15.41
C ASP A 102 19.82 -13.32 16.58
N ILE A 103 18.98 -12.32 16.33
CA ILE A 103 18.61 -11.31 17.32
C ILE A 103 17.20 -11.57 17.86
N HIS A 104 17.14 -12.03 19.12
CA HIS A 104 15.89 -12.41 19.78
C HIS A 104 15.43 -11.43 20.87
N ASP A 105 16.17 -10.34 21.07
CA ASP A 105 15.84 -9.30 22.06
C ASP A 105 15.94 -7.90 21.43
N VAL A 106 14.97 -7.04 21.76
CA VAL A 106 14.93 -5.65 21.29
C VAL A 106 16.12 -4.81 21.80
N ARG A 107 16.71 -5.20 22.93
CA ARG A 107 17.88 -4.52 23.52
C ARG A 107 19.17 -4.76 22.74
N LEU A 108 19.23 -5.84 21.97
CA LEU A 108 20.39 -6.19 21.14
C LEU A 108 20.37 -5.49 19.78
N ILE A 109 19.31 -4.71 19.48
CA ILE A 109 19.18 -4.01 18.21
C ILE A 109 20.17 -2.84 18.17
N THR A 110 21.27 -3.02 17.44
CA THR A 110 22.27 -1.99 17.23
C THR A 110 22.01 -1.19 15.95
N ARG A 111 22.69 -0.04 15.82
CA ARG A 111 22.69 0.77 14.60
C ARG A 111 23.08 -0.05 13.36
N GLN A 112 24.02 -0.98 13.48
CA GLN A 112 24.48 -1.80 12.35
C GLN A 112 23.35 -2.69 11.80
N VAL A 113 22.55 -3.29 12.68
CA VAL A 113 21.41 -4.13 12.31
C VAL A 113 20.38 -3.32 11.53
N LEU A 114 20.09 -2.10 11.98
CA LEU A 114 19.16 -1.17 11.32
C LEU A 114 19.67 -0.71 9.95
N MET A 115 20.97 -0.44 9.83
CA MET A 115 21.59 -0.06 8.55
C MET A 115 21.56 -1.22 7.56
N ASN A 116 21.87 -2.44 8.02
CA ASN A 116 21.78 -3.64 7.19
C ASN A 116 20.36 -3.86 6.68
N TYR A 117 19.36 -3.72 7.56
CA TYR A 117 17.96 -3.79 7.17
C TYR A 117 17.58 -2.72 6.13
N ALA A 118 17.98 -1.46 6.37
CA ALA A 118 17.70 -0.37 5.44
C ALA A 118 18.36 -0.58 4.06
N ASN A 119 19.56 -1.17 4.02
CA ASN A 119 20.27 -1.53 2.79
C ASN A 119 19.55 -2.65 2.03
N GLN A 120 19.03 -3.67 2.73
CA GLN A 120 18.20 -4.72 2.11
C GLN A 120 16.92 -4.16 1.49
N LEU A 121 16.32 -3.14 2.13
CA LEU A 121 15.18 -2.43 1.54
C LEU A 121 15.55 -1.58 0.31
N GLY A 122 16.84 -1.44 -0.03
CA GLY A 122 17.30 -0.75 -1.22
C GLY A 122 16.79 -1.35 -2.53
N PHE A 123 16.48 -2.64 -2.55
CA PHE A 123 15.89 -3.33 -3.71
C PHE A 123 14.37 -3.12 -3.82
N CYS A 124 13.72 -2.58 -2.80
CA CYS A 124 12.29 -2.28 -2.81
C CYS A 124 12.00 -0.93 -3.49
N THR A 125 10.75 -0.73 -3.91
CA THR A 125 10.31 0.60 -4.39
C THR A 125 10.51 1.67 -3.31
N PRO A 126 10.76 2.94 -3.68
CA PRO A 126 10.95 4.03 -2.72
C PRO A 126 9.81 4.16 -1.71
N TYR A 127 8.55 3.94 -2.15
CA TYR A 127 7.38 3.95 -1.27
C TYR A 127 7.41 2.82 -0.23
N VAL A 128 7.74 1.60 -0.65
CA VAL A 128 7.80 0.45 0.26
C VAL A 128 8.92 0.64 1.28
N ARG A 129 10.10 1.09 0.85
CA ARG A 129 11.21 1.43 1.74
C ARG A 129 10.79 2.49 2.77
N HIS A 130 10.20 3.59 2.31
CA HIS A 130 9.69 4.65 3.17
C HIS A 130 8.72 4.16 4.23
N ARG A 131 7.75 3.33 3.83
CA ARG A 131 6.75 2.79 4.75
C ARG A 131 7.33 1.86 5.79
N ASN A 132 8.25 0.96 5.39
CA ASN A 132 8.92 0.09 6.35
C ASN A 132 9.71 0.90 7.39
N LEU A 133 10.54 1.85 6.95
CA LEU A 133 11.35 2.68 7.85
C LEU A 133 10.48 3.56 8.75
N SER A 134 9.39 4.12 8.24
CA SER A 134 8.47 4.94 9.03
C SER A 134 7.76 4.16 10.13
N VAL A 135 7.31 2.92 9.85
CA VAL A 135 6.68 2.06 10.85
C VAL A 135 7.67 1.68 11.93
N LEU A 136 8.90 1.30 11.55
CA LEU A 136 9.96 0.97 12.50
C LEU A 136 10.39 2.16 13.35
N LYS A 137 10.47 3.35 12.78
CA LYS A 137 10.79 4.56 13.54
C LYS A 137 9.78 4.79 14.67
N GLY A 138 8.48 4.70 14.36
CA GLY A 138 7.43 4.84 15.37
C GLY A 138 7.47 3.71 16.42
N TYR A 139 7.82 2.50 16.01
CA TYR A 139 8.00 1.38 16.91
C TYR A 139 9.14 1.58 17.91
N PHE A 140 10.32 2.00 17.45
CA PHE A 140 11.46 2.25 18.33
C PHE A 140 11.24 3.42 19.28
N GLY A 141 10.54 4.47 18.82
CA GLY A 141 10.12 5.55 19.70
C GLY A 141 9.21 5.04 20.83
N TYR A 142 8.23 4.20 20.48
CA TYR A 142 7.38 3.54 21.49
C TYR A 142 8.18 2.68 22.47
N LEU A 143 9.16 1.88 22.01
CA LEU A 143 9.97 1.05 22.92
C LEU A 143 10.76 1.90 23.92
N TYR A 144 11.31 3.03 23.47
CA TYR A 144 12.00 3.97 24.32
C TYR A 144 11.04 4.65 25.32
N ASP A 145 9.88 5.12 24.85
CA ASP A 145 8.87 5.75 25.70
C ASP A 145 8.31 4.81 26.79
N GLN A 146 8.30 3.50 26.53
CA GLN A 146 7.91 2.47 27.50
C GLN A 146 9.07 1.99 28.39
N GLY A 147 10.29 2.52 28.22
CA GLY A 147 11.47 2.12 28.99
C GLY A 147 11.98 0.71 28.68
N LEU A 148 11.61 0.13 27.54
CA LEU A 148 12.03 -1.22 27.12
C LEU A 148 13.44 -1.23 26.52
N THR A 149 13.91 -0.08 26.04
CA THR A 149 15.25 0.14 25.49
C THR A 149 15.87 1.36 26.15
N GLU A 150 17.13 1.26 26.58
CA GLU A 150 17.84 2.37 27.23
C GLU A 150 18.18 3.53 26.27
N THR A 151 18.33 3.22 24.98
CA THR A 151 18.67 4.19 23.94
C THR A 151 17.54 4.29 22.91
N ASP A 152 17.24 5.50 22.45
CA ASP A 152 16.27 5.74 21.39
C ASP A 152 16.79 5.28 20.01
N CYS A 153 16.49 4.04 19.65
CA CYS A 153 16.81 3.47 18.34
C CYS A 153 16.08 4.18 17.17
N SER A 154 15.04 4.99 17.43
CA SER A 154 14.29 5.69 16.38
C SER A 154 15.15 6.71 15.63
N GLN A 155 16.14 7.28 16.30
CA GLN A 155 17.10 8.23 15.71
C GLN A 155 18.14 7.53 14.83
N MET A 156 18.35 6.24 15.04
CA MET A 156 19.28 5.43 14.25
C MET A 156 18.68 4.98 12.92
N VAL A 157 17.35 5.03 12.77
CA VAL A 157 16.67 4.67 11.53
C VAL A 157 17.00 5.69 10.43
N PRO A 158 17.53 5.27 9.26
CA PRO A 158 17.84 6.17 8.17
C PRO A 158 16.62 6.98 7.74
N LYS A 159 16.82 8.29 7.55
CA LYS A 159 15.81 9.15 6.93
C LYS A 159 15.82 8.92 5.43
N ASP A 160 14.70 8.52 4.87
CA ASP A 160 14.53 8.44 3.43
C ASP A 160 13.73 9.65 2.92
N LYS A 161 14.26 10.33 1.90
CA LYS A 161 13.60 11.49 1.28
C LYS A 161 12.56 10.99 0.27
N TYR A 162 11.45 10.43 0.77
CA TYR A 162 10.32 10.07 -0.09
C TYR A 162 9.39 11.26 -0.29
N VAL A 163 9.26 11.71 -1.53
CA VAL A 163 8.29 12.72 -1.94
C VAL A 163 7.20 12.02 -2.76
N ARG A 164 5.98 11.97 -2.22
CA ARG A 164 4.84 11.42 -2.95
C ARG A 164 4.43 12.41 -4.03
N GLN A 165 4.79 12.12 -5.28
CA GLN A 165 4.28 12.89 -6.41
C GLN A 165 2.77 12.63 -6.56
N PRO A 166 1.94 13.68 -6.66
CA PRO A 166 0.53 13.52 -6.97
C PRO A 166 0.39 12.88 -8.36
N LYS A 167 -0.49 11.88 -8.46
CA LYS A 167 -0.74 11.15 -9.72
C LYS A 167 -1.54 11.96 -10.74
N LEU A 168 -2.20 13.02 -10.29
CA LEU A 168 -3.00 13.90 -11.11
C LEU A 168 -2.28 15.25 -11.22
N PRO A 169 -2.27 15.88 -12.41
CA PRO A 169 -1.88 17.27 -12.56
C PRO A 169 -2.60 18.15 -11.54
N SER A 170 -1.92 19.17 -11.03
CA SER A 170 -2.49 20.11 -10.07
C SER A 170 -3.58 21.01 -10.67
N THR A 171 -3.64 21.08 -12.00
CA THR A 171 -4.53 21.96 -12.77
C THR A 171 -4.90 21.28 -14.08
N TYR A 172 -6.15 21.44 -14.51
CA TYR A 172 -6.64 21.04 -15.83
C TYR A 172 -7.17 22.27 -16.55
N THR A 173 -7.08 22.31 -17.87
CA THR A 173 -7.70 23.38 -18.66
C THR A 173 -9.21 23.22 -18.74
N LYS A 174 -9.90 24.28 -19.16
CA LYS A 174 -11.36 24.26 -19.33
C LYS A 174 -11.78 23.18 -20.34
N GLU A 175 -11.03 23.04 -21.42
CA GLU A 175 -11.29 22.12 -22.51
C GLU A 175 -11.12 20.67 -22.05
N GLU A 176 -10.11 20.38 -21.23
CA GLU A 176 -9.90 19.04 -20.64
C GLU A 176 -11.05 18.65 -19.70
N VAL A 177 -11.55 19.60 -18.90
CA VAL A 177 -12.70 19.38 -18.01
C VAL A 177 -13.97 19.15 -18.81
N GLU A 178 -14.22 19.95 -19.85
CA GLU A 178 -15.39 19.80 -20.71
C GLU A 178 -15.36 18.47 -21.46
N ALA A 179 -14.20 18.07 -22.00
CA ALA A 179 -14.01 16.77 -22.65
C ALA A 179 -14.25 15.60 -21.67
N LEU A 180 -13.76 15.72 -20.44
CA LEU A 180 -13.96 14.71 -19.39
C LEU A 180 -15.44 14.55 -19.03
N ILE A 181 -16.14 15.67 -18.82
CA ILE A 181 -17.57 15.69 -18.51
C ILE A 181 -18.39 15.10 -19.67
N ALA A 182 -18.03 15.44 -20.92
CA ALA A 182 -18.70 14.95 -22.11
C ALA A 182 -18.47 13.44 -22.37
N SER A 183 -17.37 12.88 -21.87
CA SER A 183 -17.02 11.46 -22.07
C SER A 183 -17.92 10.48 -21.29
N VAL A 184 -18.68 10.96 -20.30
CA VAL A 184 -19.53 10.09 -19.46
C VAL A 184 -20.87 9.83 -20.14
N ASP A 185 -21.12 8.56 -20.48
CA ASP A 185 -22.45 8.12 -20.90
C ASP A 185 -23.44 8.18 -19.73
N ARG A 186 -24.53 8.94 -19.91
CA ARG A 186 -25.57 9.19 -18.89
C ARG A 186 -26.83 8.33 -19.07
N SER A 187 -26.80 7.39 -20.02
CA SER A 187 -27.92 6.47 -20.29
C SER A 187 -28.23 5.54 -19.12
N SER A 188 -27.22 5.21 -18.30
CA SER A 188 -27.34 4.31 -17.16
C SER A 188 -27.36 5.04 -15.80
N PRO A 189 -27.98 4.46 -14.76
CA PRO A 189 -27.91 4.98 -13.39
C PRO A 189 -26.47 5.17 -12.88
N LYS A 190 -25.56 4.27 -13.28
CA LYS A 190 -24.12 4.36 -12.96
C LYS A 190 -23.50 5.59 -13.60
N GLY A 191 -23.79 5.83 -14.88
CA GLY A 191 -23.31 6.99 -15.62
C GLY A 191 -23.74 8.33 -15.05
N LYS A 192 -25.01 8.45 -14.62
CA LYS A 192 -25.52 9.66 -13.95
C LYS A 192 -24.80 9.93 -12.63
N ARG A 193 -24.49 8.88 -11.85
CA ARG A 193 -23.71 8.99 -10.61
C ARG A 193 -22.27 9.43 -10.90
N ASP A 194 -21.63 8.81 -11.87
CA ASP A 194 -20.23 9.11 -12.22
C ASP A 194 -20.11 10.56 -12.74
N TYR A 195 -21.09 11.04 -13.53
CA TYR A 195 -21.22 12.44 -13.95
C TYR A 195 -21.36 13.40 -12.75
N ALA A 196 -22.26 13.11 -11.81
CA ALA A 196 -22.45 13.94 -10.62
C ALA A 196 -21.16 14.00 -9.75
N MET A 197 -20.46 12.88 -9.59
CA MET A 197 -19.18 12.84 -8.87
C MET A 197 -18.10 13.72 -9.52
N ILE A 198 -18.02 13.71 -10.86
CA ILE A 198 -17.09 14.58 -11.59
C ILE A 198 -17.47 16.06 -11.39
N LEU A 199 -18.75 16.41 -11.53
CA LEU A 199 -19.20 17.79 -11.31
C LEU A 199 -18.87 18.29 -9.90
N ILE A 200 -19.19 17.51 -8.86
CA ILE A 200 -18.87 17.87 -7.47
C ILE A 200 -17.35 18.08 -7.31
N THR A 201 -16.53 17.23 -7.94
CA THR A 201 -15.07 17.35 -7.88
C THR A 201 -14.55 18.61 -8.57
N VAL A 202 -15.15 19.00 -9.69
CA VAL A 202 -14.83 20.23 -10.43
C VAL A 202 -15.24 21.47 -9.64
N PHE A 203 -16.42 21.44 -8.99
CA PHE A 203 -16.97 22.61 -8.29
C PHE A 203 -16.47 22.79 -6.84
N CYS A 204 -16.06 21.72 -6.15
CA CYS A 204 -15.77 21.76 -4.71
C CYS A 204 -14.28 22.01 -4.37
N LYS A 205 -13.37 22.16 -5.35
CA LYS A 205 -11.93 22.38 -5.10
C LYS A 205 -11.39 23.68 -5.70
N PRO A 206 -10.41 24.33 -5.04
CA PRO A 206 -9.59 25.39 -5.64
C PRO A 206 -8.58 24.85 -6.68
N ILE A 207 -8.87 23.72 -7.33
CA ILE A 207 -8.09 23.17 -8.46
C ILE A 207 -8.50 23.84 -9.78
N PHE A 208 -9.67 24.49 -9.81
CA PHE A 208 -10.27 25.07 -11.02
C PHE A 208 -10.56 26.57 -10.81
N PRO A 209 -9.56 27.45 -10.91
CA PRO A 209 -9.73 28.89 -10.65
C PRO A 209 -10.64 29.61 -11.66
N VAL A 210 -11.13 28.94 -12.72
CA VAL A 210 -11.78 29.58 -13.87
C VAL A 210 -13.31 29.37 -13.93
N PHE A 211 -13.89 28.52 -13.07
CA PHE A 211 -15.28 28.06 -13.25
C PHE A 211 -16.36 28.78 -12.45
N ALA A 212 -16.05 29.84 -11.69
CA ALA A 212 -17.05 30.50 -10.83
C ALA A 212 -18.14 31.28 -11.60
N HIS A 213 -17.93 31.68 -12.87
CA HIS A 213 -18.86 32.61 -13.55
C HIS A 213 -19.56 32.10 -14.82
N SER A 214 -19.06 31.07 -15.53
CA SER A 214 -19.59 30.74 -16.87
C SER A 214 -20.46 29.48 -16.99
N VAL A 215 -20.62 28.68 -15.93
CA VAL A 215 -21.36 27.39 -16.01
C VAL A 215 -22.73 27.40 -15.34
N CYS A 216 -23.02 28.39 -14.49
CA CYS A 216 -24.34 28.56 -13.88
C CYS A 216 -25.46 28.72 -14.94
N SER A 217 -25.13 29.11 -16.16
CA SER A 217 -26.09 29.32 -17.26
C SER A 217 -26.40 28.09 -18.12
N ARG A 218 -25.81 26.91 -17.87
CA ARG A 218 -26.02 25.69 -18.70
C ARG A 218 -26.55 24.47 -17.96
N LEU A 219 -26.96 24.59 -16.70
CA LEU A 219 -27.68 23.51 -16.03
C LEU A 219 -29.15 23.48 -16.52
N PRO A 220 -29.67 22.34 -17.02
CA PRO A 220 -31.10 22.21 -17.28
C PRO A 220 -31.86 22.42 -15.96
N GLY A 221 -32.88 23.29 -16.00
CA GLY A 221 -33.47 23.99 -14.85
C GLY A 221 -34.22 23.15 -13.82
N ASN A 222 -33.59 22.15 -13.21
CA ASN A 222 -34.14 21.41 -12.08
C ASN A 222 -33.14 21.13 -10.94
N PHE A 223 -31.99 21.81 -10.92
CA PHE A 223 -31.07 21.79 -9.77
C PHE A 223 -30.63 23.21 -9.44
N MET A 224 -31.58 23.99 -8.90
CA MET A 224 -31.28 25.23 -8.20
C MET A 224 -31.07 24.86 -6.72
N VAL A 225 -29.81 24.60 -6.35
CA VAL A 225 -29.43 24.58 -4.93
C VAL A 225 -29.16 26.03 -4.56
N ASP A 226 -30.11 26.65 -3.87
CA ASP A 226 -30.04 28.04 -3.43
C ASP A 226 -28.90 28.17 -2.39
N PHE A 227 -27.78 28.74 -2.81
CA PHE A 227 -26.60 29.00 -1.97
C PHE A 227 -26.63 30.40 -1.35
N SER A 228 -27.81 30.92 -1.00
CA SER A 228 -27.97 32.26 -0.44
C SER A 228 -27.78 32.37 1.09
N LEU A 229 -27.18 31.38 1.75
CA LEU A 229 -26.90 31.44 3.19
C LEU A 229 -25.47 31.00 3.51
N ALA A 230 -24.49 31.77 3.03
CA ALA A 230 -23.13 31.75 3.56
C ALA A 230 -22.39 33.05 3.20
N ASN A 231 -22.85 34.18 3.73
CA ASN A 231 -21.99 35.32 4.02
C ASN A 231 -22.67 36.20 5.07
N SER A 232 -22.23 36.04 6.31
CA SER A 232 -22.20 37.08 7.35
C SER A 232 -20.76 37.18 7.82
#